data_AF-A0A2S7CUP7-F1
#
_entry.id   AF-A0A2S7CUP7-F1
#
_cell.length_a   1.000
_cell.length_b   1.000
_cell.length_c   1.000
_cell.angle_alpha   90.00
_cell.angle_beta   90.00
_cell.angle_gamma   90.00
#
_symmetry.space_group_name_H-M   'P 1'
#
loop_
_entity.id
_entity.type
_entity.pdbx_description
1 polymer ?
#
loop_
_entity_poly.entity_id
_entity_poly.type
_entity_poly.pdbx_seq_one_letter_code
_entity_poly.pdbx_strand_id
1 'polypeptide(L)'
;MQAQAALAEVLGSYLRQHGVAPEPALLRQLLQEAPVLELLHWLDATALRLAPPLAAALASTPPPAPSATAEAQTATVPSQAGQTQVESITLGKNAPAGPASAPGVAADALFVAPATTAPTTTALRWRFANATAGTPYRAQATPVSDPQRPQLQYRLMAVDGLQGSGLRFDAADGVLSGVPSTATATGEEMHFAARFVPVDAAGGAPVHAGVASLLVNPDPRALWKQREPDAALGLRKPHTATAHAQIAGAQVVAASVRGRSHANAASFREDDFAIATDRDARWLVCAVADGAGSAPLSRRGSELLTRHAVTALAAHMDGIECWTHGQGLQWQQHAEVLPRVQPRLTQAVCASLVSASQALVQHATLLGVDESALAATLMLTAVRPCGEQLLVLNYWIGDGAAAAYDAATGQVQLLGHADAGEYSGQTRFFLSDALAGDPQAAVQARLRCVWLPAGAKVILMSDGVSDPKFGTERALQDPAQWQHWWQTDIAPQLHVEQGSARCLDALVDYLGFWCPGEHDDRTLLMIQTERVE
;
A
#
# COMPACT_ATOMS: atom_id res chain seq x y z
N MET A 1 -28.42 -2.09 -13.16
CA MET A 1 -29.48 -1.14 -13.62
C MET A 1 -30.87 -1.45 -13.04
N GLN A 2 -31.38 -2.69 -13.10
CA GLN A 2 -32.74 -3.00 -12.63
C GLN A 2 -32.96 -2.82 -11.12
N ALA A 3 -32.01 -3.22 -10.27
CA ALA A 3 -32.13 -3.06 -8.81
C ALA A 3 -32.11 -1.60 -8.34
N GLN A 4 -31.31 -0.75 -8.99
CA GLN A 4 -31.24 0.68 -8.68
C GLN A 4 -32.51 1.41 -9.12
N ALA A 5 -33.04 1.10 -10.32
CA ALA A 5 -34.31 1.64 -10.76
C ALA A 5 -35.44 1.22 -9.82
N ALA A 6 -35.46 -0.06 -9.41
CA ALA A 6 -36.42 -0.58 -8.45
C ALA A 6 -36.28 0.08 -7.06
N LEU A 7 -35.08 0.25 -6.54
CA LEU A 7 -34.87 0.88 -5.23
C LEU A 7 -35.17 2.38 -5.26
N ALA A 8 -34.79 3.08 -6.34
CA ALA A 8 -35.17 4.48 -6.57
C ALA A 8 -36.69 4.64 -6.71
N GLU A 9 -37.36 3.66 -7.33
CA GLU A 9 -38.81 3.64 -7.44
C GLU A 9 -39.47 3.38 -6.08
N VAL A 10 -38.95 2.46 -5.27
CA VAL A 10 -39.41 2.18 -3.90
C VAL A 10 -39.20 3.39 -2.98
N LEU A 11 -38.00 3.97 -2.94
CA LEU A 11 -37.69 5.18 -2.18
C LEU A 11 -38.53 6.36 -2.65
N GLY A 12 -38.65 6.54 -3.96
CA GLY A 12 -39.46 7.59 -4.55
C GLY A 12 -40.94 7.43 -4.21
N SER A 13 -41.45 6.19 -4.21
CA SER A 13 -42.83 5.87 -3.83
C SER A 13 -43.09 6.17 -2.35
N TYR A 14 -42.19 5.75 -1.46
CA TYR A 14 -42.27 5.99 -0.03
C TYR A 14 -42.26 7.49 0.32
N LEU A 15 -41.35 8.27 -0.28
CA LEU A 15 -41.27 9.72 -0.08
C LEU A 15 -42.54 10.43 -0.57
N ARG A 16 -43.09 10.03 -1.72
CA ARG A 16 -44.35 10.58 -2.25
C ARG A 16 -45.55 10.28 -1.35
N GLN A 17 -45.61 9.10 -0.76
CA GLN A 17 -46.65 8.73 0.22
C GLN A 17 -46.57 9.57 1.51
N HIS A 18 -45.45 10.23 1.75
CA HIS A 18 -45.25 11.12 2.89
C HIS A 18 -45.17 12.61 2.49
N GLY A 19 -45.69 12.96 1.30
CA GLY A 19 -45.83 14.34 0.85
C GLY A 19 -44.54 14.98 0.34
N VAL A 20 -43.47 14.20 0.19
CA VAL A 20 -42.20 14.64 -0.37
C VAL A 20 -42.15 14.25 -1.84
N ALA A 21 -41.99 15.21 -2.74
CA ALA A 21 -41.76 14.95 -4.16
C ALA A 21 -40.25 15.03 -4.44
N PRO A 22 -39.49 13.92 -4.33
CA PRO A 22 -38.05 13.98 -4.50
C PRO A 22 -37.69 14.25 -5.95
N GLU A 23 -36.85 15.27 -6.18
CA GLU A 23 -36.23 15.46 -7.49
C GLU A 23 -35.28 14.30 -7.80
N PRO A 24 -35.07 13.96 -9.09
CA PRO A 24 -34.11 12.92 -9.49
C PRO A 24 -32.68 13.15 -8.99
N ALA A 25 -32.30 14.41 -8.70
CA ALA A 25 -31.03 14.74 -8.07
C ALA A 25 -30.99 14.33 -6.58
N LEU A 26 -32.07 14.60 -5.83
CA LEU A 26 -32.19 14.22 -4.42
C LEU A 26 -32.26 12.69 -4.25
N LEU A 27 -32.97 11.98 -5.12
CA LEU A 27 -32.99 10.52 -5.14
C LEU A 27 -31.60 9.93 -5.40
N ARG A 28 -30.81 10.54 -6.30
CA ARG A 28 -29.41 10.16 -6.52
C ARG A 28 -28.56 10.44 -5.28
N GLN A 29 -28.71 11.61 -4.66
CA GLN A 29 -28.01 11.95 -3.43
C GLN A 29 -28.31 10.97 -2.28
N LEU A 30 -29.59 10.60 -2.08
CA LEU A 30 -30.00 9.63 -1.07
C LEU A 30 -29.46 8.22 -1.34
N LEU A 31 -29.37 7.81 -2.61
CA LEU A 31 -28.73 6.55 -3.00
C LEU A 31 -27.21 6.57 -2.76
N GLN A 32 -26.58 7.76 -2.74
CA GLN A 32 -25.15 7.94 -2.47
C GLN A 32 -24.83 7.98 -0.97
N GLU A 33 -25.83 8.14 -0.10
CA GLU A 33 -25.63 8.01 1.33
C GLU A 33 -25.35 6.54 1.69
N ALA A 34 -24.29 6.33 2.49
CA ALA A 34 -23.79 5.02 2.90
C ALA A 34 -24.87 4.00 3.34
N PRO A 35 -25.97 4.35 4.04
CA PRO A 35 -26.99 3.39 4.47
C PRO A 35 -27.78 2.74 3.33
N VAL A 36 -28.01 3.47 2.23
CA VAL A 36 -28.77 2.94 1.07
C VAL A 36 -27.84 2.10 0.18
N LEU A 37 -26.59 2.53 0.09
CA LEU A 37 -25.53 1.81 -0.62
C LEU A 37 -25.20 0.49 0.10
N GLU A 38 -25.19 0.46 1.43
CA GLU A 38 -25.08 -0.75 2.26
C GLU A 38 -26.29 -1.70 2.11
N LEU A 39 -27.50 -1.17 1.95
CA LEU A 39 -28.68 -1.99 1.67
C LEU A 39 -28.57 -2.69 0.31
N LEU A 40 -28.13 -1.97 -0.73
CA LEU A 40 -27.86 -2.56 -2.05
C LEU A 40 -26.80 -3.65 -1.97
N HIS A 41 -25.74 -3.39 -1.22
CA HIS A 41 -24.70 -4.36 -0.96
C HIS A 41 -25.19 -5.63 -0.26
N TRP A 42 -26.05 -5.46 0.74
CA TRP A 42 -26.66 -6.58 1.43
C TRP A 42 -27.55 -7.39 0.47
N LEU A 43 -28.30 -6.72 -0.41
CA LEU A 43 -29.11 -7.36 -1.45
C LEU A 43 -28.24 -8.12 -2.46
N ASP A 44 -27.14 -7.54 -2.93
CA ASP A 44 -26.22 -8.18 -3.89
C ASP A 44 -25.50 -9.38 -3.26
N ALA A 45 -24.98 -9.24 -2.04
CA ALA A 45 -24.38 -10.36 -1.29
C ALA A 45 -25.39 -11.47 -1.02
N THR A 46 -26.66 -11.12 -0.77
CA THR A 46 -27.75 -12.09 -0.61
C THR A 46 -28.09 -12.76 -1.94
N ALA A 47 -28.15 -12.01 -3.04
CA ALA A 47 -28.37 -12.56 -4.37
C ALA A 47 -27.25 -13.52 -4.79
N LEU A 48 -25.97 -13.17 -4.55
CA LEU A 48 -24.81 -14.05 -4.77
C LEU A 48 -24.88 -15.34 -3.97
N ARG A 49 -25.29 -15.27 -2.70
CA ARG A 49 -25.49 -16.46 -1.85
C ARG A 49 -26.64 -17.35 -2.31
N LEU A 50 -27.67 -16.76 -2.89
CA LEU A 50 -28.87 -17.45 -3.35
C LEU A 50 -28.80 -17.89 -4.81
N ALA A 51 -27.81 -17.41 -5.58
CA ALA A 51 -27.65 -17.76 -6.99
C ALA A 51 -27.27 -19.25 -7.12
N PRO A 52 -27.91 -20.00 -8.03
CA PRO A 52 -27.55 -21.38 -8.27
C PRO A 52 -26.09 -21.49 -8.79
N PRO A 53 -25.35 -22.55 -8.44
CA PRO A 53 -23.97 -22.70 -8.88
C PRO A 53 -23.89 -22.71 -10.42
N LEU A 54 -22.97 -21.90 -10.96
CA LEU A 54 -22.76 -21.69 -12.40
C LEU A 54 -22.47 -23.00 -13.19
N ALA A 55 -22.20 -24.10 -12.50
CA ALA A 55 -22.00 -25.42 -13.09
C ALA A 55 -23.25 -25.99 -13.80
N ALA A 56 -24.46 -25.50 -13.49
CA ALA A 56 -25.69 -26.04 -14.08
C ALA A 56 -26.02 -25.47 -15.48
N ALA A 57 -25.46 -24.33 -15.87
CA ALA A 57 -25.87 -23.64 -17.11
C ALA A 57 -25.02 -23.97 -18.36
N LEU A 58 -23.85 -24.60 -18.18
CA LEU A 58 -22.94 -24.95 -19.28
C LEU A 58 -22.91 -26.44 -19.63
N ALA A 59 -23.72 -27.27 -18.96
CA ALA A 59 -23.74 -28.72 -19.15
C ALA A 59 -24.81 -29.21 -20.15
N SER A 60 -25.54 -28.33 -20.84
CA SER A 60 -26.69 -28.74 -21.68
C SER A 60 -26.75 -28.07 -23.07
N THR A 61 -25.61 -27.92 -23.74
CA THR A 61 -25.61 -27.63 -25.18
C THR A 61 -24.69 -28.61 -25.92
N PRO A 62 -25.24 -29.56 -26.70
CA PRO A 62 -24.41 -30.40 -27.56
C PRO A 62 -23.84 -29.56 -28.72
N PRO A 63 -22.63 -29.87 -29.19
CA PRO A 63 -22.00 -29.11 -30.28
C PRO A 63 -22.77 -29.30 -31.59
N PRO A 64 -22.88 -28.26 -32.45
CA PRO A 64 -23.49 -28.42 -33.76
C PRO A 64 -22.57 -29.25 -34.68
N ALA A 65 -23.17 -30.21 -35.38
CA ALA A 65 -22.51 -31.06 -36.38
C ALA A 65 -22.12 -30.26 -37.64
N PRO A 66 -21.10 -30.70 -38.41
CA PRO A 66 -20.57 -29.96 -39.54
C PRO A 66 -21.46 -30.14 -40.79
N SER A 67 -21.73 -29.04 -41.49
CA SER A 67 -22.42 -29.07 -42.79
C SER A 67 -21.42 -28.91 -43.93
N ALA A 68 -21.53 -29.80 -44.91
CA ALA A 68 -20.66 -29.94 -46.07
C ALA A 68 -20.95 -28.92 -47.20
N THR A 69 -19.86 -28.52 -47.86
CA THR A 69 -19.65 -28.07 -49.27
C THR A 69 -20.84 -27.81 -50.20
N ALA A 70 -20.79 -26.67 -50.90
CA ALA A 70 -21.06 -26.56 -52.35
C ALA A 70 -20.48 -25.26 -52.96
N GLU A 71 -19.39 -25.44 -53.70
CA GLU A 71 -18.99 -24.91 -55.02
C GLU A 71 -19.19 -23.45 -55.48
N ALA A 72 -18.14 -23.02 -56.20
CA ALA A 72 -17.87 -21.71 -56.78
C ALA A 72 -18.46 -21.52 -58.19
N GLN A 73 -18.67 -20.26 -58.57
CA GLN A 73 -18.60 -19.84 -59.98
C GLN A 73 -17.79 -18.55 -60.14
N THR A 74 -16.77 -18.67 -60.98
CA THR A 74 -15.82 -17.68 -61.49
C THR A 74 -16.41 -16.81 -62.61
N ALA A 75 -16.00 -15.55 -62.67
CA ALA A 75 -15.86 -14.80 -63.92
C ALA A 75 -14.68 -13.80 -63.80
N THR A 76 -13.90 -13.71 -64.88
CA THR A 76 -12.51 -13.23 -64.98
C THR A 76 -12.35 -11.86 -65.65
N VAL A 77 -11.41 -11.02 -65.15
CA VAL A 77 -10.26 -10.32 -65.82
C VAL A 77 -10.64 -9.17 -66.83
N PRO A 78 -9.96 -7.98 -66.88
CA PRO A 78 -8.50 -7.89 -67.09
C PRO A 78 -7.65 -6.79 -66.41
N SER A 79 -6.36 -7.14 -66.40
CA SER A 79 -5.14 -6.39 -66.09
C SER A 79 -4.93 -5.15 -66.96
N GLN A 80 -4.39 -4.08 -66.36
CA GLN A 80 -3.30 -3.30 -66.93
C GLN A 80 -2.46 -2.61 -65.85
N ALA A 81 -1.15 -2.57 -66.10
CA ALA A 81 -0.10 -2.12 -65.19
C ALA A 81 0.07 -0.60 -65.16
N GLY A 82 0.52 -0.08 -64.02
CA GLY A 82 1.03 1.27 -63.86
C GLY A 82 1.78 1.41 -62.53
N GLN A 83 3.11 1.41 -62.60
CA GLN A 83 4.01 1.68 -61.48
C GLN A 83 3.93 3.16 -61.08
N THR A 84 3.95 3.49 -59.78
CA THR A 84 4.56 4.75 -59.33
C THR A 84 5.12 4.59 -57.92
N GLN A 85 6.36 5.04 -57.76
CA GLN A 85 7.20 4.95 -56.59
C GLN A 85 6.87 5.99 -55.52
N VAL A 86 7.30 5.65 -54.31
CA VAL A 86 7.50 6.48 -53.13
C VAL A 86 8.60 7.51 -53.39
N GLU A 87 8.40 8.77 -52.98
CA GLU A 87 9.52 9.64 -52.62
C GLU A 87 9.14 10.72 -51.59
N SER A 88 10.03 10.82 -50.60
CA SER A 88 10.16 11.81 -49.53
C SER A 88 10.56 13.19 -50.02
N ILE A 89 10.10 14.26 -49.35
CA ILE A 89 10.63 15.62 -49.54
C ILE A 89 11.06 16.21 -48.21
N THR A 90 12.32 16.64 -48.17
CA THR A 90 12.94 17.49 -47.16
C THR A 90 13.14 18.88 -47.77
N LEU A 91 12.96 19.97 -47.02
CA LEU A 91 13.54 21.28 -47.35
C LEU A 91 13.59 22.19 -46.10
N GLY A 92 14.72 22.90 -45.93
CA GLY A 92 15.07 23.64 -44.71
C GLY A 92 15.16 25.17 -44.84
N LYS A 93 15.46 25.78 -43.68
CA LYS A 93 16.07 27.10 -43.36
C LYS A 93 15.66 28.35 -44.18
N ASN A 94 15.04 29.33 -43.51
CA ASN A 94 15.66 30.62 -43.13
C ASN A 94 14.73 31.49 -42.24
N ALA A 95 15.35 32.20 -41.27
CA ALA A 95 14.75 33.17 -40.35
C ALA A 95 14.51 34.55 -41.05
N PRO A 96 13.82 35.58 -40.46
CA PRO A 96 14.28 36.28 -39.24
C PRO A 96 13.21 36.84 -38.26
N ALA A 97 13.70 37.20 -37.06
CA ALA A 97 13.29 38.25 -36.09
C ALA A 97 11.91 38.20 -35.36
N GLY A 98 11.95 38.07 -34.02
CA GLY A 98 10.80 38.13 -33.08
C GLY A 98 10.44 39.56 -32.58
N PRO A 99 10.02 39.79 -31.31
CA PRO A 99 9.37 38.91 -30.31
C PRO A 99 8.19 39.58 -29.52
N ALA A 100 7.39 38.78 -28.79
CA ALA A 100 6.63 39.12 -27.56
C ALA A 100 5.88 37.85 -27.06
N SER A 101 6.34 37.07 -26.07
CA SER A 101 6.42 37.24 -24.59
C SER A 101 5.17 36.79 -23.80
N ALA A 102 5.24 35.60 -23.20
CA ALA A 102 4.78 35.29 -21.82
C ALA A 102 5.36 33.92 -21.37
N PRO A 103 6.11 33.82 -20.24
CA PRO A 103 6.86 32.62 -19.88
C PRO A 103 6.23 31.78 -18.75
N GLY A 104 6.54 30.48 -18.77
CA GLY A 104 6.41 29.56 -17.64
C GLY A 104 7.54 29.74 -16.63
N VAL A 105 7.28 29.36 -15.39
CA VAL A 105 8.22 29.46 -14.27
C VAL A 105 8.80 28.08 -13.99
N ALA A 106 10.06 27.90 -14.36
CA ALA A 106 10.95 26.86 -13.89
C ALA A 106 12.11 27.52 -13.11
N ALA A 107 12.71 26.71 -12.25
CA ALA A 107 13.86 27.00 -11.40
C ALA A 107 14.98 27.78 -12.10
N ASP A 108 15.28 28.94 -11.55
CA ASP A 108 16.62 29.47 -11.25
C ASP A 108 16.47 30.96 -10.94
N ALA A 109 16.52 31.30 -9.66
CA ALA A 109 16.66 32.69 -9.22
C ALA A 109 17.89 32.78 -8.31
N LEU A 110 18.98 33.16 -8.95
CA LEU A 110 20.11 33.84 -8.34
C LEU A 110 19.61 34.94 -7.40
N PHE A 111 19.60 34.66 -6.10
CA PHE A 111 19.51 35.71 -5.09
C PHE A 111 20.85 36.46 -5.06
N VAL A 112 20.89 37.61 -5.72
CA VAL A 112 21.90 38.63 -5.46
C VAL A 112 21.58 39.20 -4.08
N ALA A 113 22.32 38.74 -3.07
CA ALA A 113 22.32 39.36 -1.76
C ALA A 113 22.84 40.81 -1.89
N PRO A 114 22.24 41.79 -1.17
CA PRO A 114 22.85 43.10 -1.07
C PRO A 114 24.23 42.93 -0.41
N ALA A 115 25.25 43.52 -1.04
CA ALA A 115 26.61 43.53 -0.53
C ALA A 115 26.64 44.26 0.82
N THR A 116 26.39 43.50 1.87
CA THR A 116 26.73 43.90 3.22
C THR A 116 28.21 43.56 3.34
N THR A 117 29.04 44.59 3.45
CA THR A 117 30.48 44.50 3.64
C THR A 117 30.78 43.69 4.90
N ALA A 118 30.91 42.38 4.75
CA ALA A 118 31.39 41.50 5.81
C ALA A 118 32.86 41.82 6.06
N PRO A 119 33.28 42.04 7.32
CA PRO A 119 34.69 42.22 7.62
C PRO A 119 35.45 40.94 7.24
N THR A 120 36.55 41.12 6.50
CA THR A 120 37.49 40.05 6.14
C THR A 120 38.19 39.56 7.40
N THR A 121 37.53 38.70 8.19
CA THR A 121 38.18 38.00 9.31
C THR A 121 38.70 36.66 8.83
N THR A 122 40.01 36.48 8.97
CA THR A 122 40.84 35.27 8.85
C THR A 122 40.46 34.13 9.84
N ALA A 123 39.20 34.03 10.24
CA ALA A 123 38.72 33.13 11.29
C ALA A 123 38.53 31.68 10.78
N LEU A 124 38.98 30.69 11.56
CA LEU A 124 38.76 29.27 11.30
C LEU A 124 37.27 28.95 11.35
N ARG A 125 36.77 28.09 10.43
CA ARG A 125 35.35 27.72 10.36
C ARG A 125 35.17 26.22 10.29
N TRP A 126 34.45 25.67 11.25
CA TRP A 126 34.14 24.25 11.35
C TRP A 126 32.63 24.07 11.43
N ARG A 127 32.11 22.95 10.94
CA ARG A 127 30.68 22.64 10.95
C ARG A 127 30.44 21.26 11.57
N PHE A 128 29.50 21.22 12.50
CA PHE A 128 28.96 19.98 13.03
C PHE A 128 27.88 19.42 12.09
N ALA A 129 27.72 18.09 12.07
CA ALA A 129 26.58 17.47 11.38
C ALA A 129 25.26 17.97 11.97
N ASN A 130 24.23 18.13 11.15
CA ASN A 130 22.93 18.63 11.63
C ASN A 130 22.39 17.76 12.78
N ALA A 131 21.77 18.39 13.78
CA ALA A 131 21.12 17.72 14.90
C ALA A 131 19.59 17.78 14.76
N THR A 132 18.87 17.01 15.57
CA THR A 132 17.40 17.10 15.69
C THR A 132 17.07 17.38 17.14
N ALA A 133 16.18 18.34 17.39
CA ALA A 133 15.77 18.67 18.76
C ALA A 133 15.09 17.48 19.45
N GLY A 134 15.38 17.30 20.73
CA GLY A 134 14.87 16.19 21.54
C GLY A 134 15.56 14.85 21.33
N THR A 135 16.49 14.73 20.36
CA THR A 135 17.18 13.47 20.06
C THR A 135 18.61 13.47 20.61
N PRO A 136 19.10 12.36 21.21
CA PRO A 136 20.50 12.22 21.57
C PRO A 136 21.42 12.50 20.37
N TYR A 137 22.35 13.43 20.58
CA TYR A 137 23.26 13.91 19.56
C TYR A 137 24.71 13.67 20.00
N ARG A 138 25.55 13.24 19.04
CA ARG A 138 27.00 13.09 19.24
C ARG A 138 27.70 13.24 17.89
N ALA A 139 28.52 14.29 17.73
CA ALA A 139 29.27 14.50 16.49
C ALA A 139 30.60 15.24 16.74
N GLN A 140 31.54 15.03 15.83
CA GLN A 140 32.72 15.88 15.69
C GLN A 140 32.47 16.91 14.59
N ALA A 141 33.06 18.09 14.72
CA ALA A 141 33.00 19.10 13.67
C ALA A 141 34.05 18.83 12.60
N THR A 142 33.72 19.15 11.35
CA THR A 142 34.65 19.08 10.22
C THR A 142 35.02 20.49 9.77
N PRO A 143 36.26 20.73 9.30
CA PRO A 143 36.64 22.00 8.71
C PRO A 143 35.78 22.30 7.49
N VAL A 144 35.28 23.53 7.37
CA VAL A 144 34.61 23.97 6.15
C VAL A 144 35.69 24.24 5.11
N SER A 145 35.70 23.46 4.03
CA SER A 145 36.70 23.55 2.97
C SER A 145 36.65 24.92 2.28
N ASP A 146 37.76 25.65 2.32
CA ASP A 146 38.00 26.87 1.54
C ASP A 146 38.89 26.51 0.35
N PRO A 147 38.41 26.60 -0.91
CA PRO A 147 39.18 26.28 -2.11
C PRO A 147 40.51 27.04 -2.25
N GLN A 148 40.67 28.17 -1.54
CA GLN A 148 41.88 28.99 -1.57
C GLN A 148 42.86 28.70 -0.43
N ARG A 149 42.56 27.76 0.48
CA ARG A 149 43.42 27.47 1.63
C ARG A 149 43.81 25.99 1.70
N PRO A 150 45.10 25.65 1.85
CA PRO A 150 45.51 24.28 2.11
C PRO A 150 44.87 23.76 3.40
N GLN A 151 44.62 22.44 3.47
CA GLN A 151 43.98 21.76 4.60
C GLN A 151 44.59 22.21 5.93
N LEU A 152 43.88 23.06 6.66
CA LEU A 152 44.33 23.63 7.91
C LEU A 152 44.36 22.53 8.97
N GLN A 153 45.55 22.10 9.39
CA GLN A 153 45.74 21.10 10.46
C GLN A 153 45.53 21.75 11.84
N TYR A 154 44.27 21.97 12.21
CA TYR A 154 43.88 22.46 13.54
C TYR A 154 43.02 21.41 14.26
N ARG A 155 43.00 21.48 15.59
CA ARG A 155 42.10 20.76 16.47
C ARG A 155 41.20 21.77 17.18
N LEU A 156 39.90 21.47 17.24
CA LEU A 156 38.92 22.22 18.01
C LEU A 156 39.11 21.92 19.51
N MET A 157 39.37 22.94 20.32
CA MET A 157 39.68 22.83 21.76
C MET A 157 38.57 23.33 22.67
N ALA A 158 37.74 24.27 22.22
CA ALA A 158 36.57 24.71 22.96
C ALA A 158 35.50 25.26 22.03
N VAL A 159 34.25 25.12 22.47
CA VAL A 159 33.06 25.73 21.86
C VAL A 159 32.31 26.44 22.97
N ASP A 160 32.24 27.77 22.87
CA ASP A 160 31.62 28.65 23.84
C ASP A 160 30.19 29.02 23.37
N GLY A 161 29.29 29.38 24.29
CA GLY A 161 27.91 29.79 23.94
C GLY A 161 26.89 28.64 23.85
N LEU A 162 27.19 27.48 24.45
CA LEU A 162 26.29 26.32 24.45
C LEU A 162 25.20 26.38 25.54
N GLN A 163 25.12 27.45 26.34
CA GLN A 163 24.14 27.52 27.45
C GLN A 163 22.70 27.49 26.92
N GLY A 164 21.84 26.69 27.54
CA GLY A 164 20.44 26.53 27.12
C GLY A 164 20.21 25.66 25.87
N SER A 165 21.29 25.27 25.17
CA SER A 165 21.18 24.41 23.99
C SER A 165 20.92 22.94 24.31
N GLY A 166 21.24 22.48 25.52
CA GLY A 166 21.23 21.06 25.89
C GLY A 166 22.44 20.26 25.39
N LEU A 167 23.44 20.96 24.81
CA LEU A 167 24.67 20.39 24.28
C LEU A 167 25.89 20.74 25.16
N ARG A 168 26.89 19.86 25.15
CA ARG A 168 28.19 20.03 25.79
C ARG A 168 29.31 19.60 24.85
N PHE A 169 30.43 20.32 24.91
CA PHE A 169 31.62 19.99 24.13
C PHE A 169 32.67 19.32 25.02
N ASP A 170 33.19 18.17 24.56
CA ASP A 170 34.31 17.47 25.16
C ASP A 170 35.59 17.76 24.36
N ALA A 171 36.53 18.46 24.99
CA ALA A 171 37.80 18.85 24.38
C ALA A 171 38.78 17.68 24.21
N ALA A 172 38.66 16.60 24.99
CA ALA A 172 39.54 15.44 24.87
C ALA A 172 39.26 14.67 23.56
N ASP A 173 37.97 14.48 23.26
CA ASP A 173 37.51 13.73 22.09
C ASP A 173 37.14 14.62 20.89
N GLY A 174 37.06 15.94 21.08
CA GLY A 174 36.61 16.90 20.07
C GLY A 174 35.13 16.73 19.71
N VAL A 175 34.33 16.22 20.65
CA VAL A 175 32.94 15.79 20.40
C VAL A 175 31.95 16.74 21.05
N LEU A 176 30.97 17.20 20.26
CA LEU A 176 29.76 17.84 20.77
C LEU A 176 28.71 16.76 21.03
N SER A 177 28.15 16.71 22.24
CA SER A 177 27.15 15.72 22.64
C SER A 177 26.06 16.29 23.53
N GLY A 178 24.90 15.63 23.59
CA GLY A 178 23.78 16.02 24.46
C GLY A 178 22.43 15.76 23.82
N VAL A 179 21.40 16.46 24.28
CA VAL A 179 20.05 16.43 23.69
C VAL A 179 19.69 17.87 23.35
N PRO A 180 19.71 18.27 22.06
CA PRO A 180 19.40 19.64 21.68
C PRO A 180 17.99 20.03 22.13
N SER A 181 17.83 21.21 22.72
CA SER A 181 16.53 21.69 23.19
C SER A 181 15.64 22.12 22.03
N THR A 182 14.32 22.07 22.21
CA THR A 182 13.36 22.56 21.19
C THR A 182 13.53 24.04 20.87
N ALA A 183 14.05 24.84 21.82
CA ALA A 183 14.36 26.25 21.60
C ALA A 183 15.50 26.47 20.59
N THR A 184 16.38 25.47 20.37
CA THR A 184 17.44 25.54 19.35
C THR A 184 16.97 25.20 17.94
N ALA A 185 15.76 24.66 17.79
CA ALA A 185 15.19 24.24 16.52
C ALA A 185 14.55 25.40 15.74
N THR A 186 15.30 26.47 15.51
CA THR A 186 14.79 27.69 14.85
C THR A 186 14.72 27.56 13.32
N GLY A 187 15.32 26.52 12.75
CA GLY A 187 15.50 26.39 11.29
C GLY A 187 16.69 27.20 10.74
N GLU A 188 17.42 27.89 11.61
CA GLU A 188 18.62 28.67 11.26
C GLU A 188 19.88 27.98 11.77
N GLU A 189 21.00 28.17 11.06
CA GLU A 189 22.29 27.63 11.48
C GLU A 189 22.83 28.45 12.67
N MET A 190 23.06 27.79 13.80
CA MET A 190 23.66 28.41 14.97
C MET A 190 25.17 28.56 14.77
N HIS A 191 25.72 29.67 15.24
CA HIS A 191 27.15 29.95 15.18
C HIS A 191 27.72 30.14 16.60
N PHE A 192 28.67 29.29 16.96
CA PHE A 192 29.34 29.31 18.25
C PHE A 192 30.75 29.87 18.11
N ALA A 193 31.18 30.64 19.11
CA ALA A 193 32.58 31.02 19.22
C ALA A 193 33.42 29.76 19.53
N ALA A 194 34.48 29.55 18.78
CA ALA A 194 35.30 28.36 18.87
C ALA A 194 36.79 28.71 19.01
N ARG A 195 37.52 27.85 19.72
CA ARG A 195 38.97 27.98 19.94
C ARG A 195 39.69 26.78 19.36
N PHE A 196 40.75 27.03 18.61
CA PHE A 196 41.49 26.05 17.84
C PHE A 196 42.99 26.07 18.17
N VAL A 197 43.65 24.93 18.08
CA VAL A 197 45.10 24.80 18.25
C VAL A 197 45.67 23.97 17.08
N PRO A 198 46.84 24.30 16.51
CA PRO A 198 47.47 23.48 15.47
C PRO A 198 47.69 22.02 15.92
N VAL A 199 47.54 21.04 15.04
CA VAL A 199 47.65 19.60 15.39
C VAL A 199 49.06 19.23 15.87
N ASP A 200 50.10 19.86 15.33
CA ASP A 200 51.51 19.62 15.67
C ASP A 200 52.04 20.50 16.83
N ALA A 201 51.14 21.17 17.54
CA ALA A 201 51.49 22.07 18.63
C ALA A 201 52.11 21.34 19.84
N ALA A 202 53.33 21.74 20.23
CA ALA A 202 53.85 21.47 21.57
C ALA A 202 53.09 22.30 22.63
N GLY A 203 53.17 21.89 23.90
CA GLY A 203 52.50 22.59 25.00
C GLY A 203 52.82 24.09 25.02
N GLY A 204 51.79 24.94 24.91
CA GLY A 204 51.91 26.41 24.86
C GLY A 204 51.71 27.07 23.50
N ALA A 205 51.28 26.33 22.47
CA ALA A 205 50.97 26.90 21.15
C ALA A 205 49.85 27.95 21.18
N PRO A 206 49.85 28.91 20.23
CA PRO A 206 48.83 29.95 20.16
C PRO A 206 47.44 29.35 19.92
N VAL A 207 46.47 29.84 20.69
CA VAL A 207 45.04 29.53 20.50
C VAL A 207 44.47 30.48 19.46
N HIS A 208 43.84 29.93 18.43
CA HIS A 208 43.22 30.68 17.35
C HIS A 208 41.71 30.75 17.56
N ALA A 209 41.14 31.93 17.41
CA ALA A 209 39.70 32.12 17.44
C ALA A 209 39.07 31.75 16.08
N GLY A 210 37.87 31.19 16.12
CA GLY A 210 37.07 30.91 14.94
C GLY A 210 35.61 30.65 15.30
N VAL A 211 34.91 29.98 14.40
CA VAL A 211 33.48 29.70 14.52
C VAL A 211 33.24 28.20 14.28
N ALA A 212 32.41 27.61 15.13
CA ALA A 212 31.83 26.30 14.88
C ALA A 212 30.32 26.44 14.68
N SER A 213 29.75 25.81 13.65
CA SER A 213 28.32 25.94 13.33
C SER A 213 27.55 24.63 13.46
N LEU A 214 26.26 24.73 13.77
CA LEU A 214 25.33 23.60 13.89
C LEU A 214 23.91 24.03 13.48
N LEU A 215 23.26 23.26 12.61
CA LEU A 215 21.83 23.35 12.38
C LEU A 215 21.09 22.32 13.25
N VAL A 216 20.13 22.77 14.06
CA VAL A 216 19.20 21.88 14.78
C VAL A 216 17.85 21.92 14.07
N ASN A 217 17.44 20.79 13.52
CA ASN A 217 16.12 20.62 12.93
C ASN A 217 15.06 20.43 14.03
N PRO A 218 13.82 20.92 13.84
CA PRO A 218 12.69 20.53 14.67
C PRO A 218 12.50 19.02 14.69
N ASP A 219 11.91 18.48 15.77
CA ASP A 219 11.48 17.09 15.79
C ASP A 219 10.48 16.90 14.62
N PRO A 220 10.76 16.02 13.63
CA PRO A 220 9.87 15.80 12.51
C PRO A 220 8.47 15.35 12.96
N ARG A 221 8.34 14.73 14.15
CA ARG A 221 7.04 14.36 14.73
C ARG A 221 6.16 15.56 15.04
N ALA A 222 6.75 16.70 15.39
CA ALA A 222 6.00 17.92 15.70
C ALA A 222 5.29 18.53 14.48
N LEU A 223 5.66 18.12 13.25
CA LEU A 223 5.01 18.53 12.02
C LEU A 223 3.65 17.81 11.80
N TRP A 224 3.49 16.63 12.38
CA TRP A 224 2.32 15.77 12.14
C TRP A 224 1.22 16.05 13.15
N LYS A 225 0.06 16.44 12.63
CA LYS A 225 -1.13 16.74 13.43
C LYS A 225 -2.17 15.65 13.27
N GLN A 226 -2.85 15.31 14.36
CA GLN A 226 -4.05 14.47 14.32
C GLN A 226 -5.27 15.37 14.09
N ARG A 227 -5.72 15.49 12.83
CA ARG A 227 -6.92 16.27 12.47
C ARG A 227 -8.07 15.33 12.15
N GLU A 228 -9.25 15.70 12.63
CA GLU A 228 -10.49 14.98 12.33
C GLU A 228 -11.05 15.40 10.98
N PRO A 229 -11.51 14.46 10.13
CA PRO A 229 -12.22 14.78 8.90
C PRO A 229 -13.53 15.49 9.21
N ASP A 230 -13.85 16.49 8.39
CA ASP A 230 -15.09 17.26 8.48
C ASP A 230 -16.30 16.33 8.61
N ALA A 231 -17.16 16.60 9.59
CA ALA A 231 -18.36 15.84 9.89
C ALA A 231 -19.33 15.73 8.70
N ALA A 232 -19.31 16.71 7.79
CA ALA A 232 -20.16 16.73 6.60
C ALA A 232 -19.70 15.80 5.46
N LEU A 233 -18.46 15.26 5.53
CA LEU A 233 -17.96 14.35 4.49
C LEU A 233 -18.67 13.00 4.55
N GLY A 234 -19.18 12.55 3.40
CA GLY A 234 -19.75 11.21 3.21
C GLY A 234 -18.69 10.10 3.15
N LEU A 235 -19.15 8.85 3.12
CA LEU A 235 -18.30 7.64 3.11
C LEU A 235 -17.29 7.64 4.25
N ARG A 236 -17.74 7.95 5.47
CA ARG A 236 -16.84 7.97 6.64
C ARG A 236 -16.31 6.57 6.90
N LYS A 237 -14.99 6.47 7.13
CA LYS A 237 -14.32 5.25 7.61
C LYS A 237 -13.72 5.51 9.00
N PRO A 238 -13.86 4.60 9.96
CA PRO A 238 -13.18 4.71 11.25
C PRO A 238 -11.64 4.80 11.09
N HIS A 239 -10.97 5.49 12.01
CA HIS A 239 -9.49 5.63 11.97
C HIS A 239 -8.77 4.31 12.21
N THR A 240 -9.39 3.39 12.95
CA THR A 240 -8.87 2.05 13.20
C THR A 240 -9.95 1.01 12.91
N ALA A 241 -9.53 -0.18 12.53
CA ALA A 241 -10.41 -1.34 12.41
C ALA A 241 -9.64 -2.58 12.86
N THR A 242 -10.34 -3.50 13.51
CA THR A 242 -9.77 -4.77 13.96
C THR A 242 -10.78 -5.88 13.71
N ALA A 243 -10.30 -7.08 13.39
CA ALA A 243 -11.15 -8.25 13.35
C ALA A 243 -10.40 -9.50 13.79
N HIS A 244 -11.19 -10.47 14.25
CA HIS A 244 -10.74 -11.80 14.57
C HIS A 244 -11.77 -12.82 14.06
N ALA A 245 -11.30 -13.94 13.53
CA ALA A 245 -12.14 -15.09 13.21
C ALA A 245 -11.36 -16.39 13.45
N GLN A 246 -12.10 -17.47 13.72
CA GLN A 246 -11.53 -18.77 14.00
C GLN A 246 -12.32 -19.87 13.30
N ILE A 247 -11.58 -20.85 12.77
CA ILE A 247 -12.07 -22.12 12.24
C ILE A 247 -11.32 -23.27 12.93
N ALA A 248 -11.71 -24.51 12.66
CA ALA A 248 -10.95 -25.66 13.16
C ALA A 248 -9.51 -25.67 12.60
N GLY A 249 -8.50 -25.57 13.47
CA GLY A 249 -7.09 -25.63 13.10
C GLY A 249 -6.50 -24.32 12.57
N ALA A 250 -7.26 -23.22 12.48
CA ALA A 250 -6.73 -21.91 12.11
C ALA A 250 -7.52 -20.74 12.71
N GLN A 251 -6.82 -19.65 12.97
CA GLN A 251 -7.40 -18.36 13.38
C GLN A 251 -6.75 -17.22 12.61
N VAL A 252 -7.45 -16.10 12.53
CA VAL A 252 -6.97 -14.89 11.88
C VAL A 252 -7.19 -13.69 12.78
N VAL A 253 -6.17 -12.83 12.87
CA VAL A 253 -6.26 -11.49 13.44
C VAL A 253 -5.91 -10.46 12.38
N ALA A 254 -6.63 -9.35 12.36
CA ALA A 254 -6.38 -8.24 11.46
C ALA A 254 -6.51 -6.91 12.18
N ALA A 255 -5.67 -5.95 11.82
CA ALA A 255 -5.81 -4.56 12.23
C ALA A 255 -5.44 -3.62 11.08
N SER A 256 -6.09 -2.46 11.07
CA SER A 256 -5.85 -1.39 10.11
C SER A 256 -5.89 -0.04 10.82
N VAL A 257 -4.92 0.84 10.56
CA VAL A 257 -4.73 2.13 11.24
C VAL A 257 -4.51 3.24 10.22
N ARG A 258 -5.19 4.37 10.43
CA ARG A 258 -5.03 5.59 9.65
C ARG A 258 -3.61 6.14 9.73
N GLY A 259 -3.03 6.39 8.57
CA GLY A 259 -1.73 6.99 8.35
C GLY A 259 -1.64 8.43 8.82
N ARG A 260 -0.40 8.87 8.99
CA ARG A 260 -0.09 10.23 9.45
C ARG A 260 -0.34 11.26 8.35
N SER A 261 -0.09 10.89 7.10
CA SER A 261 -0.46 11.66 5.90
C SER A 261 -1.93 12.04 5.95
N HIS A 262 -2.80 11.04 6.09
CA HIS A 262 -4.25 11.21 6.15
C HIS A 262 -4.71 11.98 7.40
N ALA A 263 -4.16 11.66 8.57
CA ALA A 263 -4.47 12.39 9.79
C ALA A 263 -4.12 13.89 9.68
N ASN A 264 -2.98 14.23 9.06
CA ASN A 264 -2.57 15.62 8.90
C ASN A 264 -3.40 16.36 7.85
N ALA A 265 -3.86 15.65 6.81
CA ALA A 265 -4.76 16.16 5.79
C ALA A 265 -6.23 16.24 6.23
N ALA A 266 -6.56 15.77 7.45
CA ALA A 266 -7.95 15.59 7.89
C ALA A 266 -8.75 14.67 6.94
N SER A 267 -8.11 13.65 6.38
CA SER A 267 -8.75 12.62 5.57
C SER A 267 -8.91 11.31 6.35
N PHE A 268 -9.54 10.34 5.69
CA PHE A 268 -9.86 9.04 6.26
C PHE A 268 -8.74 8.05 6.00
N ARG A 269 -8.82 6.92 6.69
CA ARG A 269 -8.14 5.71 6.27
C ARG A 269 -8.74 5.24 4.93
N GLU A 270 -7.89 4.92 3.99
CA GLU A 270 -8.14 4.41 2.65
C GLU A 270 -7.89 2.90 2.58
N ASP A 271 -7.00 2.35 3.41
CA ASP A 271 -6.85 0.91 3.63
C ASP A 271 -8.15 0.19 4.08
N ASP A 272 -8.30 -1.07 3.67
CA ASP A 272 -9.35 -1.98 4.14
C ASP A 272 -8.92 -3.46 4.20
N PHE A 273 -9.67 -4.25 4.95
CA PHE A 273 -9.56 -5.70 4.99
C PHE A 273 -10.93 -6.35 5.20
N ALA A 274 -11.07 -7.60 4.76
CA ALA A 274 -12.27 -8.40 5.02
C ALA A 274 -11.92 -9.84 5.38
N ILE A 275 -12.78 -10.46 6.19
CA ILE A 275 -12.65 -11.85 6.64
C ILE A 275 -14.02 -12.52 6.53
N ALA A 276 -14.07 -13.72 5.96
CA ALA A 276 -15.24 -14.59 5.96
C ALA A 276 -14.82 -16.06 6.07
N THR A 277 -15.80 -16.91 6.32
CA THR A 277 -15.66 -18.37 6.23
C THR A 277 -16.64 -18.93 5.21
N ASP A 278 -16.35 -20.14 4.72
CA ASP A 278 -17.40 -20.95 4.10
C ASP A 278 -18.47 -21.31 5.16
N ARG A 279 -19.58 -21.91 4.73
CA ARG A 279 -20.75 -22.18 5.59
C ARG A 279 -20.43 -23.02 6.80
N ASP A 280 -19.54 -24.00 6.63
CA ASP A 280 -19.21 -24.96 7.68
C ASP A 280 -17.86 -24.64 8.36
N ALA A 281 -17.33 -23.42 8.16
CA ALA A 281 -16.11 -22.95 8.80
C ALA A 281 -14.91 -23.91 8.61
N ARG A 282 -14.72 -24.39 7.38
CA ARG A 282 -13.56 -25.18 6.91
C ARG A 282 -12.52 -24.31 6.22
N TRP A 283 -12.96 -23.21 5.63
CA TRP A 283 -12.12 -22.25 4.93
C TRP A 283 -12.14 -20.90 5.65
N LEU A 284 -10.96 -20.30 5.81
CA LEU A 284 -10.81 -18.88 6.09
C LEU A 284 -10.53 -18.16 4.78
N VAL A 285 -11.33 -17.15 4.45
CA VAL A 285 -11.14 -16.30 3.28
C VAL A 285 -10.91 -14.88 3.76
N CYS A 286 -9.79 -14.29 3.34
CA CYS A 286 -9.31 -13.00 3.82
C CYS A 286 -8.88 -12.13 2.65
N ALA A 287 -8.99 -10.82 2.79
CA ALA A 287 -8.41 -9.87 1.85
C ALA A 287 -7.85 -8.63 2.54
N VAL A 288 -6.82 -8.04 1.94
CA VAL A 288 -6.26 -6.73 2.29
C VAL A 288 -6.21 -5.90 1.01
N ALA A 289 -6.62 -4.65 1.08
CA ALA A 289 -6.55 -3.69 -0.03
C ALA A 289 -6.11 -2.33 0.51
N ASP A 290 -5.13 -1.75 -0.15
CA ASP A 290 -4.69 -0.37 0.06
C ASP A 290 -5.32 0.54 -1.01
N GLY A 291 -5.90 1.64 -0.56
CA GLY A 291 -6.54 2.61 -1.44
C GLY A 291 -5.50 3.55 -2.05
N ALA A 292 -5.51 3.70 -3.37
CA ALA A 292 -4.57 4.60 -4.04
C ALA A 292 -4.71 6.05 -3.55
N GLY A 293 -3.67 6.64 -2.97
CA GLY A 293 -3.69 8.04 -2.53
C GLY A 293 -3.91 9.07 -3.66
N SER A 294 -3.81 8.64 -4.92
CA SER A 294 -4.15 9.45 -6.10
C SER A 294 -5.65 9.41 -6.47
N ALA A 295 -6.42 8.48 -5.90
CA ALA A 295 -7.81 8.23 -6.24
C ALA A 295 -8.74 8.78 -5.14
N PRO A 296 -9.60 9.78 -5.43
CA PRO A 296 -10.35 10.51 -4.41
C PRO A 296 -11.39 9.68 -3.63
N LEU A 297 -11.73 8.49 -4.11
CA LEU A 297 -12.69 7.57 -3.51
C LEU A 297 -12.06 6.19 -3.27
N SER A 298 -10.73 6.09 -3.24
CA SER A 298 -9.95 4.87 -2.98
C SER A 298 -10.42 4.11 -1.74
N ARG A 299 -10.79 4.84 -0.66
CA ARG A 299 -11.35 4.25 0.57
C ARG A 299 -12.60 3.41 0.35
N ARG A 300 -13.39 3.75 -0.67
CA ARG A 300 -14.57 3.00 -1.08
C ARG A 300 -14.17 1.86 -2.03
N GLY A 301 -13.18 2.08 -2.87
CA GLY A 301 -12.58 1.05 -3.71
C GLY A 301 -12.07 -0.15 -2.91
N SER A 302 -11.21 0.10 -1.92
CA SER A 302 -10.65 -0.94 -1.03
C SER A 302 -11.71 -1.71 -0.26
N GLU A 303 -12.74 -1.02 0.26
CA GLU A 303 -13.89 -1.64 0.94
C GLU A 303 -14.68 -2.55 -0.01
N LEU A 304 -14.98 -2.09 -1.23
CA LEU A 304 -15.72 -2.86 -2.22
C LEU A 304 -14.93 -4.11 -2.62
N LEU A 305 -13.65 -3.95 -2.94
CA LEU A 305 -12.79 -5.04 -3.39
C LEU A 305 -12.69 -6.14 -2.34
N THR A 306 -12.27 -5.79 -1.12
CA THR A 306 -12.07 -6.76 -0.04
C THR A 306 -13.35 -7.51 0.26
N ARG A 307 -14.46 -6.80 0.47
CA ARG A 307 -15.72 -7.40 0.90
C ARG A 307 -16.37 -8.27 -0.18
N HIS A 308 -16.41 -7.82 -1.45
CA HIS A 308 -17.02 -8.60 -2.53
C HIS A 308 -16.17 -9.81 -2.90
N ALA A 309 -14.85 -9.66 -2.98
CA ALA A 309 -13.95 -10.77 -3.28
C ALA A 309 -14.03 -11.87 -2.20
N VAL A 310 -13.95 -11.48 -0.93
CA VAL A 310 -14.03 -12.42 0.20
C VAL A 310 -15.38 -13.13 0.27
N THR A 311 -16.48 -12.38 0.14
CA THR A 311 -17.83 -12.96 0.21
C THR A 311 -18.09 -13.95 -0.93
N ALA A 312 -17.73 -13.58 -2.15
CA ALA A 312 -17.94 -14.43 -3.32
C ALA A 312 -17.05 -15.69 -3.25
N LEU A 313 -15.78 -15.54 -2.88
CA LEU A 313 -14.87 -16.69 -2.78
C LEU A 313 -15.30 -17.66 -1.68
N ALA A 314 -15.71 -17.18 -0.52
CA ALA A 314 -16.24 -18.00 0.57
C ALA A 314 -17.48 -18.81 0.13
N ALA A 315 -18.40 -18.19 -0.61
CA ALA A 315 -19.57 -18.90 -1.16
C ALA A 315 -19.18 -20.00 -2.16
N HIS A 316 -18.12 -19.81 -2.95
CA HIS A 316 -17.62 -20.84 -3.85
C HIS A 316 -16.94 -22.00 -3.14
N MET A 317 -16.36 -21.80 -1.95
CA MET A 317 -15.70 -22.88 -1.19
C MET A 317 -16.67 -23.98 -0.78
N ASP A 318 -17.93 -23.66 -0.44
CA ASP A 318 -18.99 -24.64 -0.16
C ASP A 318 -19.12 -25.67 -1.32
N GLY A 319 -19.16 -25.16 -2.56
CA GLY A 319 -19.29 -26.00 -3.75
C GLY A 319 -18.06 -26.84 -4.02
N ILE A 320 -16.86 -26.34 -3.70
CA ILE A 320 -15.60 -27.07 -3.86
C ILE A 320 -15.52 -28.21 -2.84
N GLU A 321 -15.95 -28.00 -1.60
CA GLU A 321 -16.02 -29.06 -0.59
C GLU A 321 -16.99 -30.17 -0.99
N CYS A 322 -18.20 -29.79 -1.41
CA CYS A 322 -19.19 -30.75 -1.89
C CYS A 322 -18.67 -31.56 -3.09
N TRP A 323 -18.02 -30.89 -4.05
CA TRP A 323 -17.46 -31.55 -5.22
C TRP A 323 -16.30 -32.49 -4.84
N THR A 324 -15.36 -32.02 -4.03
CA THR A 324 -14.19 -32.81 -3.58
C THR A 324 -14.65 -34.08 -2.87
N HIS A 325 -15.62 -33.97 -1.96
CA HIS A 325 -16.23 -35.12 -1.30
C HIS A 325 -16.93 -36.07 -2.29
N GLY A 326 -17.72 -35.55 -3.24
CA GLY A 326 -18.40 -36.36 -4.26
C GLY A 326 -17.45 -37.11 -5.19
N GLN A 327 -16.22 -36.62 -5.35
CA GLN A 327 -15.16 -37.30 -6.10
C GLN A 327 -14.37 -38.33 -5.28
N GLY A 328 -14.69 -38.51 -3.99
CA GLY A 328 -13.96 -39.37 -3.07
C GLY A 328 -12.55 -38.88 -2.75
N LEU A 329 -12.27 -37.59 -2.96
CA LEU A 329 -10.97 -36.99 -2.69
C LEU A 329 -10.84 -36.62 -1.22
N GLN A 330 -9.70 -36.95 -0.62
CA GLN A 330 -9.41 -36.63 0.79
C GLN A 330 -8.32 -35.57 0.86
N TRP A 331 -8.60 -34.44 1.50
CA TRP A 331 -7.66 -33.31 1.58
C TRP A 331 -6.30 -33.65 2.20
N GLN A 332 -6.20 -34.73 2.98
CA GLN A 332 -4.97 -35.30 3.52
C GLN A 332 -4.05 -35.92 2.45
N GLN A 333 -4.58 -36.25 1.26
CA GLN A 333 -3.82 -36.78 0.13
C GLN A 333 -3.32 -35.63 -0.76
N HIS A 334 -2.55 -34.72 -0.17
CA HIS A 334 -2.15 -33.42 -0.73
C HIS A 334 -1.67 -33.47 -2.19
N ALA A 335 -0.81 -34.45 -2.51
CA ALA A 335 -0.21 -34.62 -3.84
C ALA A 335 -1.22 -35.05 -4.91
N GLU A 336 -2.26 -35.78 -4.53
CA GLU A 336 -3.30 -36.27 -5.45
C GLU A 336 -4.45 -35.27 -5.60
N VAL A 337 -4.82 -34.60 -4.52
CA VAL A 337 -5.98 -33.71 -4.49
C VAL A 337 -5.73 -32.41 -5.25
N LEU A 338 -4.56 -31.78 -5.03
CA LEU A 338 -4.31 -30.45 -5.56
C LEU A 338 -4.43 -30.37 -7.09
N PRO A 339 -3.79 -31.25 -7.90
CA PRO A 339 -3.93 -31.19 -9.36
C PRO A 339 -5.39 -31.34 -9.86
N ARG A 340 -6.23 -32.07 -9.11
CA ARG A 340 -7.63 -32.33 -9.49
C ARG A 340 -8.57 -31.20 -9.08
N VAL A 341 -8.27 -30.53 -7.97
CA VAL A 341 -9.11 -29.45 -7.41
C VAL A 341 -8.66 -28.07 -7.89
N GLN A 342 -7.38 -27.88 -8.23
CA GLN A 342 -6.79 -26.60 -8.62
C GLN A 342 -7.56 -25.88 -9.75
N PRO A 343 -8.02 -26.54 -10.83
CA PRO A 343 -8.82 -25.84 -11.85
C PRO A 343 -10.10 -25.20 -11.31
N ARG A 344 -10.78 -25.87 -10.35
CA ARG A 344 -11.99 -25.33 -9.70
C ARG A 344 -11.67 -24.22 -8.71
N LEU A 345 -10.55 -24.33 -8.00
CA LEU A 345 -10.07 -23.26 -7.13
C LEU A 345 -9.73 -22.00 -7.92
N THR A 346 -9.01 -22.13 -9.04
CA THR A 346 -8.71 -21.01 -9.95
C THR A 346 -10.00 -20.40 -10.49
N GLN A 347 -10.98 -21.22 -10.89
CA GLN A 347 -12.28 -20.73 -11.36
C GLN A 347 -13.04 -19.98 -10.26
N ALA A 348 -13.00 -20.44 -9.01
CA ALA A 348 -13.64 -19.77 -7.88
C ALA A 348 -12.98 -18.42 -7.57
N VAL A 349 -11.65 -18.34 -7.58
CA VAL A 349 -10.91 -17.08 -7.45
C VAL A 349 -11.28 -16.14 -8.60
N CYS A 350 -11.31 -16.63 -9.85
CA CYS A 350 -11.73 -15.83 -11.00
C CYS A 350 -13.15 -15.27 -10.85
N ALA A 351 -14.13 -16.11 -10.49
CA ALA A 351 -15.50 -15.66 -10.26
C ALA A 351 -15.60 -14.59 -9.14
N SER A 352 -14.82 -14.75 -8.06
CA SER A 352 -14.78 -13.79 -6.97
C SER A 352 -14.20 -12.42 -7.38
N LEU A 353 -13.14 -12.43 -8.19
CA LEU A 353 -12.51 -11.20 -8.70
C LEU A 353 -13.40 -10.51 -9.74
N VAL A 354 -14.10 -11.29 -10.58
CA VAL A 354 -15.13 -10.74 -11.47
C VAL A 354 -16.24 -10.08 -10.67
N SER A 355 -16.70 -10.68 -9.57
CA SER A 355 -17.71 -10.07 -8.69
C SER A 355 -17.20 -8.76 -8.08
N ALA A 356 -15.94 -8.69 -7.64
CA ALA A 356 -15.35 -7.48 -7.09
C ALA A 356 -15.19 -6.37 -8.14
N SER A 357 -14.73 -6.71 -9.34
CA SER A 357 -14.65 -5.78 -10.47
C SER A 357 -16.03 -5.24 -10.86
N GLN A 358 -17.04 -6.11 -10.93
CA GLN A 358 -18.42 -5.68 -11.21
C GLN A 358 -18.94 -4.71 -10.16
N ALA A 359 -18.60 -4.88 -8.88
CA ALA A 359 -18.96 -3.95 -7.82
C ALA A 359 -18.27 -2.59 -8.01
N LEU A 360 -16.98 -2.55 -8.31
CA LEU A 360 -16.26 -1.30 -8.63
C LEU A 360 -16.91 -0.54 -9.79
N VAL A 361 -17.12 -1.20 -10.93
CA VAL A 361 -17.71 -0.59 -12.13
C VAL A 361 -19.12 -0.06 -11.86
N GLN A 362 -19.92 -0.83 -11.12
CA GLN A 362 -21.27 -0.42 -10.74
C GLN A 362 -21.22 0.81 -9.83
N HIS A 363 -20.34 0.84 -8.82
CA HIS A 363 -20.19 1.99 -7.92
C HIS A 363 -19.66 3.23 -8.62
N ALA A 364 -18.67 3.09 -9.51
CA ALA A 364 -18.18 4.20 -10.32
C ALA A 364 -19.32 4.80 -11.16
N THR A 365 -20.12 3.94 -11.81
CA THR A 365 -21.30 4.35 -12.58
C THR A 365 -22.35 5.05 -11.70
N LEU A 366 -22.62 4.52 -10.51
CA LEU A 366 -23.58 5.09 -9.55
C LEU A 366 -23.18 6.49 -9.07
N LEU A 367 -21.87 6.69 -8.88
CA LEU A 367 -21.30 7.96 -8.44
C LEU A 367 -21.05 8.94 -9.59
N GLY A 368 -21.13 8.48 -10.85
CA GLY A 368 -20.84 9.29 -12.03
C GLY A 368 -19.36 9.66 -12.13
N VAL A 369 -18.48 8.77 -11.68
CA VAL A 369 -17.02 8.94 -11.69
C VAL A 369 -16.36 7.87 -12.55
N ASP A 370 -15.10 8.09 -12.91
CA ASP A 370 -14.27 7.06 -13.54
C ASP A 370 -13.92 5.95 -12.53
N GLU A 371 -13.74 4.71 -13.00
CA GLU A 371 -13.37 3.58 -12.14
C GLU A 371 -12.05 3.83 -11.40
N SER A 372 -11.10 4.54 -12.02
CA SER A 372 -9.82 4.91 -11.40
C SER A 372 -9.98 5.76 -10.14
N ALA A 373 -11.12 6.43 -9.93
CA ALA A 373 -11.40 7.13 -8.68
C ALA A 373 -11.57 6.18 -7.48
N LEU A 374 -11.78 4.88 -7.74
CA LEU A 374 -11.90 3.80 -6.75
C LEU A 374 -10.66 2.88 -6.77
N ALA A 375 -9.54 3.32 -7.34
CA ALA A 375 -8.35 2.47 -7.44
C ALA A 375 -7.83 2.03 -6.06
N ALA A 376 -7.55 0.74 -5.94
CA ALA A 376 -6.99 0.12 -4.75
C ALA A 376 -6.23 -1.16 -5.12
N THR A 377 -5.27 -1.57 -4.31
CA THR A 377 -4.57 -2.86 -4.43
C THR A 377 -5.49 -4.00 -3.98
N LEU A 378 -5.10 -5.26 -4.20
CA LEU A 378 -5.85 -6.40 -3.68
C LEU A 378 -4.96 -7.61 -3.47
N MET A 379 -4.90 -8.06 -2.22
CA MET A 379 -4.47 -9.41 -1.85
C MET A 379 -5.69 -10.20 -1.37
N LEU A 380 -5.95 -11.33 -1.99
CA LEU A 380 -7.07 -12.23 -1.65
C LEU A 380 -6.52 -13.62 -1.33
N THR A 381 -6.76 -14.09 -0.11
CA THR A 381 -6.26 -15.36 0.38
C THR A 381 -7.39 -16.28 0.82
N ALA A 382 -7.31 -17.56 0.50
CA ALA A 382 -8.13 -18.60 1.09
C ALA A 382 -7.25 -19.68 1.72
N VAL A 383 -7.60 -20.09 2.94
CA VAL A 383 -6.82 -21.01 3.76
C VAL A 383 -7.70 -22.16 4.24
N ARG A 384 -7.22 -23.39 4.05
CA ARG A 384 -7.90 -24.61 4.51
C ARG A 384 -6.94 -25.53 5.29
N PRO A 385 -7.15 -25.70 6.61
CA PRO A 385 -6.45 -26.70 7.40
C PRO A 385 -6.84 -28.12 6.98
N CYS A 386 -5.84 -28.99 6.77
CA CYS A 386 -5.99 -30.34 6.21
C CYS A 386 -5.16 -31.37 7.00
N GLY A 387 -5.28 -31.38 8.33
CA GLY A 387 -4.39 -32.16 9.21
C GLY A 387 -3.06 -31.42 9.40
N GLU A 388 -1.93 -32.11 9.18
CA GLU A 388 -0.58 -31.54 9.31
C GLU A 388 -0.16 -30.56 8.21
N GLN A 389 -1.09 -30.17 7.35
CA GLN A 389 -0.84 -29.27 6.24
C GLN A 389 -1.96 -28.25 6.09
N LEU A 390 -1.61 -27.15 5.45
CA LEU A 390 -2.47 -26.04 5.12
C LEU A 390 -2.48 -25.85 3.61
N LEU A 391 -3.67 -25.87 2.99
CA LEU A 391 -3.80 -25.41 1.62
C LEU A 391 -4.01 -23.90 1.63
N VAL A 392 -3.17 -23.17 0.89
CA VAL A 392 -3.24 -21.72 0.76
C VAL A 392 -3.40 -21.35 -0.70
N LEU A 393 -4.41 -20.54 -0.97
CA LEU A 393 -4.55 -19.80 -2.22
C LEU A 393 -4.27 -18.34 -1.95
N ASN A 394 -3.49 -17.70 -2.82
CA ASN A 394 -3.24 -16.28 -2.74
C ASN A 394 -3.24 -15.65 -4.13
N TYR A 395 -4.14 -14.71 -4.37
CA TYR A 395 -4.10 -13.79 -5.49
C TYR A 395 -3.58 -12.44 -5.01
N TRP A 396 -2.72 -11.80 -5.80
CA TRP A 396 -2.09 -10.53 -5.42
C TRP A 396 -1.89 -9.62 -6.64
N ILE A 397 -2.33 -8.38 -6.48
CA ILE A 397 -2.02 -7.22 -7.32
C ILE A 397 -1.72 -6.01 -6.41
N GLY A 398 -0.70 -5.23 -6.77
CA GLY A 398 -0.21 -4.10 -5.96
C GLY A 398 1.12 -4.37 -5.25
N ASP A 399 1.48 -3.50 -4.32
CA ASP A 399 2.84 -3.30 -3.78
C ASP A 399 3.00 -3.56 -2.28
N GLY A 400 1.94 -4.02 -1.60
CA GLY A 400 2.04 -4.58 -0.24
C GLY A 400 2.85 -5.88 -0.19
N ALA A 401 2.59 -6.76 0.78
CA ALA A 401 3.25 -8.06 0.84
C ALA A 401 2.33 -9.18 1.32
N ALA A 402 2.40 -10.33 0.62
CA ALA A 402 1.79 -11.59 1.03
C ALA A 402 2.87 -12.67 1.17
N ALA A 403 2.97 -13.29 2.35
CA ALA A 403 3.96 -14.33 2.61
C ALA A 403 3.45 -15.44 3.53
N ALA A 404 3.99 -16.64 3.34
CA ALA A 404 3.96 -17.72 4.29
C ALA A 404 5.25 -17.69 5.12
N TYR A 405 5.12 -17.74 6.44
CA TYR A 405 6.24 -17.68 7.38
C TYR A 405 6.14 -18.77 8.45
N ASP A 406 7.19 -19.56 8.62
CA ASP A 406 7.31 -20.53 9.71
C ASP A 406 8.23 -19.98 10.80
N ALA A 407 7.65 -19.59 11.93
CA ALA A 407 8.37 -19.02 13.05
C ALA A 407 9.37 -20.00 13.72
N ALA A 408 9.19 -21.31 13.56
CA ALA A 408 10.09 -22.29 14.16
C ALA A 408 11.35 -22.54 13.31
N THR A 409 11.21 -22.55 11.99
CA THR A 409 12.32 -22.79 11.07
C THR A 409 12.92 -21.50 10.52
N GLY A 410 12.21 -20.38 10.65
CA GLY A 410 12.55 -19.09 10.03
C GLY A 410 12.32 -19.06 8.53
N GLN A 411 11.76 -20.11 7.92
CA GLN A 411 11.53 -20.18 6.48
C GLN A 411 10.42 -19.21 6.06
N VAL A 412 10.63 -18.55 4.93
CA VAL A 412 9.67 -17.65 4.30
C VAL A 412 9.45 -18.04 2.85
N GLN A 413 8.20 -17.96 2.41
CA GLN A 413 7.81 -18.10 1.02
C GLN A 413 6.86 -16.97 0.64
N LEU A 414 7.26 -16.11 -0.29
CA LEU A 414 6.35 -15.11 -0.85
C LEU A 414 5.21 -15.78 -1.63
N LEU A 415 3.99 -15.26 -1.43
CA LEU A 415 2.77 -15.79 -2.03
C LEU A 415 2.35 -15.03 -3.30
N GLY A 416 3.32 -14.37 -3.95
CA GLY A 416 3.17 -13.63 -5.20
C GLY A 416 4.38 -12.73 -5.42
N HIS A 417 4.23 -11.73 -6.27
CA HIS A 417 5.23 -10.69 -6.50
C HIS A 417 4.53 -9.33 -6.43
N ALA A 418 5.22 -8.34 -5.86
CA ALA A 418 4.74 -6.97 -5.87
C ALA A 418 4.70 -6.44 -7.32
N ASP A 419 3.68 -5.68 -7.65
CA ASP A 419 3.62 -4.94 -8.91
C ASP A 419 4.18 -3.54 -8.72
N ALA A 420 5.49 -3.42 -8.67
CA ALA A 420 6.17 -2.17 -8.99
C ALA A 420 6.32 -2.10 -10.52
N GLY A 421 5.75 -1.07 -11.17
CA GLY A 421 5.79 -0.91 -12.63
C GLY A 421 7.20 -0.81 -13.21
N GLU A 422 7.31 -0.72 -14.55
CA GLU A 422 8.59 -0.63 -15.28
C GLU A 422 9.48 0.56 -14.85
N TYR A 423 8.90 1.55 -14.16
CA TYR A 423 9.58 2.64 -13.50
C TYR A 423 9.43 2.50 -11.98
N SER A 424 10.53 2.67 -11.25
CA SER A 424 10.56 2.72 -9.78
C SER A 424 9.42 3.60 -9.23
N GLY A 425 8.42 2.98 -8.58
CA GLY A 425 7.35 3.68 -7.88
C GLY A 425 5.96 3.73 -8.54
N GLN A 426 5.67 2.91 -9.56
CA GLN A 426 4.31 2.82 -10.12
C GLN A 426 3.56 1.59 -9.59
N THR A 427 2.68 1.77 -8.61
CA THR A 427 1.80 0.72 -8.09
C THR A 427 0.76 0.31 -9.12
N ARG A 428 0.55 -1.00 -9.29
CA ARG A 428 -0.59 -1.51 -10.07
C ARG A 428 -1.80 -1.72 -9.17
N PHE A 429 -2.89 -1.03 -9.47
CA PHE A 429 -4.16 -1.19 -8.77
C PHE A 429 -5.07 -2.23 -9.46
N PHE A 430 -6.00 -2.82 -8.71
CA PHE A 430 -7.04 -3.67 -9.25
C PHE A 430 -8.19 -2.80 -9.79
N LEU A 431 -8.38 -2.85 -11.11
CA LEU A 431 -9.54 -2.30 -11.82
C LEU A 431 -10.08 -3.36 -12.78
N SER A 432 -11.15 -3.07 -13.51
CA SER A 432 -11.77 -4.00 -14.46
C SER A 432 -10.80 -4.47 -15.57
N ASP A 433 -9.81 -3.66 -15.91
CA ASP A 433 -8.77 -4.01 -16.88
C ASP A 433 -7.80 -5.10 -16.38
N ALA A 434 -7.72 -5.33 -15.06
CA ALA A 434 -6.92 -6.40 -14.46
C ALA A 434 -7.42 -7.80 -14.89
N LEU A 435 -8.67 -7.88 -15.37
CA LEU A 435 -9.31 -9.08 -15.89
C LEU A 435 -9.63 -9.00 -17.39
N ALA A 436 -9.08 -8.03 -18.12
CA ALA A 436 -9.33 -7.89 -19.55
C ALA A 436 -8.80 -9.09 -20.35
N GLY A 437 -9.45 -9.39 -21.49
CA GLY A 437 -9.06 -10.50 -22.36
C GLY A 437 -9.57 -11.85 -21.86
N ASP A 438 -8.66 -12.69 -21.37
CA ASP A 438 -8.97 -13.97 -20.71
C ASP A 438 -8.81 -13.83 -19.18
N PRO A 439 -9.91 -13.63 -18.44
CA PRO A 439 -9.86 -13.48 -16.98
C PRO A 439 -9.20 -14.66 -16.28
N GLN A 440 -9.38 -15.89 -16.79
CA GLN A 440 -8.86 -17.07 -16.12
C GLN A 440 -7.35 -17.16 -16.26
N ALA A 441 -6.81 -16.83 -17.43
CA ALA A 441 -5.36 -16.71 -17.64
C ALA A 441 -4.76 -15.56 -16.80
N ALA A 442 -5.43 -14.41 -16.74
CA ALA A 442 -4.98 -13.26 -15.95
C ALA A 442 -4.91 -13.59 -14.44
N VAL A 443 -5.91 -14.28 -13.91
CA VAL A 443 -5.90 -14.77 -12.52
C VAL A 443 -4.81 -15.82 -12.32
N GLN A 444 -4.69 -16.79 -13.22
CA GLN A 444 -3.71 -17.87 -13.07
C GLN A 444 -2.27 -17.36 -13.03
N ALA A 445 -1.94 -16.28 -13.74
CA ALA A 445 -0.60 -15.68 -13.70
C ALA A 445 -0.20 -15.19 -12.29
N ARG A 446 -1.19 -14.74 -11.51
CA ARG A 446 -1.01 -14.11 -10.20
C ARG A 446 -1.35 -15.02 -9.02
N LEU A 447 -2.17 -16.04 -9.26
CA LEU A 447 -2.59 -16.99 -8.24
C LEU A 447 -1.42 -17.90 -7.84
N ARG A 448 -1.21 -18.05 -6.54
CA ARG A 448 -0.41 -19.12 -5.94
C ARG A 448 -1.33 -20.08 -5.21
N CYS A 449 -1.09 -21.37 -5.40
CA CYS A 449 -1.78 -22.44 -4.71
C CYS A 449 -0.73 -23.39 -4.14
N VAL A 450 -0.57 -23.39 -2.82
CA VAL A 450 0.56 -24.05 -2.15
C VAL A 450 0.09 -24.84 -0.93
N TRP A 451 0.77 -25.94 -0.68
CA TRP A 451 0.69 -26.67 0.58
C TRP A 451 1.79 -26.17 1.51
N LEU A 452 1.44 -25.86 2.75
CA LEU A 452 2.37 -25.44 3.80
C LEU A 452 2.24 -26.39 5.00
N PRO A 453 3.31 -26.61 5.79
CA PRO A 453 3.22 -27.38 7.03
C PRO A 453 2.33 -26.69 8.07
N ALA A 454 1.71 -27.48 8.94
CA ALA A 454 1.00 -26.95 10.10
C ALA A 454 1.91 -26.10 11.01
N GLY A 455 1.35 -25.04 11.57
CA GLY A 455 2.08 -24.00 12.33
C GLY A 455 2.67 -22.88 11.47
N ALA A 456 2.67 -23.02 10.13
CA ALA A 456 2.98 -21.91 9.24
C ALA A 456 1.93 -20.80 9.38
N LYS A 457 2.39 -19.57 9.19
CA LYS A 457 1.58 -18.35 9.26
C LYS A 457 1.43 -17.78 7.87
N VAL A 458 0.24 -17.29 7.54
CA VAL A 458 0.01 -16.54 6.30
C VAL A 458 -0.20 -15.09 6.68
N ILE A 459 0.62 -14.20 6.12
CA ILE A 459 0.70 -12.80 6.50
C ILE A 459 0.43 -11.96 5.26
N LEU A 460 -0.54 -11.05 5.35
CA LEU A 460 -0.86 -10.04 4.35
C LEU A 460 -0.68 -8.66 4.97
N MET A 461 -0.02 -7.74 4.27
CA MET A 461 0.16 -6.37 4.76
C MET A 461 0.16 -5.35 3.62
N SER A 462 -0.37 -4.15 3.87
CA SER A 462 -0.21 -3.01 2.94
C SER A 462 1.24 -2.52 2.91
N ASP A 463 1.57 -1.71 1.91
CA ASP A 463 2.88 -1.07 1.72
C ASP A 463 3.28 -0.22 2.95
N GLY A 464 2.33 0.44 3.61
CA GLY A 464 2.57 1.19 4.84
C GLY A 464 3.10 0.33 6.01
N VAL A 465 3.07 -1.00 5.90
CA VAL A 465 3.80 -1.93 6.77
C VAL A 465 5.03 -2.53 6.07
N SER A 466 4.91 -3.03 4.84
CA SER A 466 6.04 -3.72 4.18
C SER A 466 7.21 -2.79 3.89
N ASP A 467 6.96 -1.55 3.47
CA ASP A 467 8.00 -0.58 3.13
C ASP A 467 8.83 -0.17 4.35
N PRO A 468 8.25 0.28 5.48
CA PRO A 468 9.04 0.60 6.67
C PRO A 468 9.76 -0.61 7.30
N LYS A 469 9.30 -1.85 7.07
CA LYS A 469 9.85 -3.04 7.74
C LYS A 469 10.84 -3.81 6.89
N PHE A 470 10.68 -3.80 5.58
CA PHE A 470 11.52 -4.52 4.64
C PHE A 470 12.18 -3.57 3.63
N GLY A 471 11.49 -2.54 3.17
CA GLY A 471 12.00 -1.45 2.32
C GLY A 471 12.36 -1.82 0.89
N THR A 472 12.68 -3.09 0.60
CA THR A 472 12.96 -3.57 -0.75
C THR A 472 12.37 -4.96 -0.96
N GLU A 473 12.02 -5.29 -2.20
CA GLU A 473 11.62 -6.66 -2.56
C GLU A 473 12.67 -7.71 -2.18
N ARG A 474 13.96 -7.36 -2.27
CA ARG A 474 15.05 -8.24 -1.85
C ARG A 474 14.97 -8.58 -0.36
N ALA A 475 14.62 -7.61 0.48
CA ALA A 475 14.46 -7.83 1.91
C ALA A 475 13.19 -8.65 2.21
N LEU A 476 12.12 -8.51 1.42
CA LEU A 476 10.94 -9.38 1.51
C LEU A 476 11.27 -10.85 1.21
N GLN A 477 12.32 -11.13 0.44
CA GLN A 477 12.80 -12.48 0.17
C GLN A 477 13.81 -13.00 1.20
N ASP A 478 14.27 -12.15 2.13
CA ASP A 478 15.33 -12.50 3.09
C ASP A 478 14.72 -13.10 4.39
N PRO A 479 14.92 -14.40 4.67
CA PRO A 479 14.41 -15.04 5.88
C PRO A 479 14.90 -14.36 7.18
N ALA A 480 16.10 -13.77 7.18
CA ALA A 480 16.65 -13.11 8.36
C ALA A 480 15.85 -11.84 8.72
N GLN A 481 15.38 -11.10 7.72
CA GLN A 481 14.56 -9.90 7.93
C GLN A 481 13.19 -10.27 8.50
N TRP A 482 12.56 -11.33 7.99
CA TRP A 482 11.31 -11.87 8.55
C TRP A 482 11.49 -12.37 9.97
N GLN A 483 12.58 -13.08 10.26
CA GLN A 483 12.87 -13.54 11.61
C GLN A 483 13.07 -12.38 12.59
N HIS A 484 13.84 -11.37 12.18
CA HIS A 484 14.06 -10.17 12.97
C HIS A 484 12.73 -9.47 13.28
N TRP A 485 11.97 -9.13 12.23
CA TRP A 485 10.67 -8.49 12.34
C TRP A 485 9.69 -9.30 13.21
N TRP A 486 9.60 -10.60 13.00
CA TRP A 486 8.73 -11.45 13.79
C TRP A 486 9.07 -11.39 15.29
N GLN A 487 10.35 -11.50 15.63
CA GLN A 487 10.80 -11.55 17.02
C GLN A 487 10.69 -10.19 17.74
N THR A 488 11.02 -9.10 17.05
CA THR A 488 11.04 -7.77 17.67
C THR A 488 9.68 -7.11 17.69
N ASP A 489 8.88 -7.34 16.65
CA ASP A 489 7.70 -6.51 16.39
C ASP A 489 6.41 -7.27 16.67
N ILE A 490 6.28 -8.49 16.13
CA ILE A 490 5.00 -9.20 16.05
C ILE A 490 4.77 -10.19 17.18
N ALA A 491 5.71 -11.09 17.46
CA ALA A 491 5.59 -12.07 18.54
C ALA A 491 5.24 -11.43 19.89
N PRO A 492 5.81 -10.27 20.29
CA PRO A 492 5.43 -9.59 21.52
C PRO A 492 3.95 -9.18 21.59
N GLN A 493 3.33 -8.81 20.48
CA GLN A 493 1.91 -8.41 20.44
C GLN A 493 0.98 -9.62 20.55
N LEU A 494 1.44 -10.78 20.09
CA LEU A 494 0.67 -12.02 20.02
C LEU A 494 0.83 -12.93 21.24
N HIS A 495 1.76 -12.63 22.16
CA HIS A 495 1.86 -13.33 23.46
C HIS A 495 0.67 -13.03 24.37
N VAL A 496 -0.07 -11.97 24.08
CA VAL A 496 -1.40 -11.72 24.63
C VAL A 496 -2.34 -12.72 23.95
N GLU A 497 -3.07 -13.52 24.72
CA GLU A 497 -4.03 -14.54 24.25
C GLU A 497 -4.64 -14.16 22.89
N GLN A 498 -4.29 -14.91 21.85
CA GLN A 498 -4.62 -14.53 20.47
C GLN A 498 -6.13 -14.44 20.28
N GLY A 499 -6.56 -13.45 19.49
CA GLY A 499 -7.98 -13.17 19.30
C GLY A 499 -8.66 -12.45 20.48
N SER A 500 -7.97 -12.25 21.61
CA SER A 500 -8.48 -11.40 22.69
C SER A 500 -8.51 -9.93 22.27
N ALA A 501 -9.41 -9.14 22.87
CA ALA A 501 -9.46 -7.69 22.66
C ALA A 501 -8.10 -7.02 22.91
N ARG A 502 -7.35 -7.49 23.92
CA ARG A 502 -6.01 -6.98 24.23
C ARG A 502 -4.99 -7.27 23.13
N CYS A 503 -5.08 -8.44 22.48
CA CYS A 503 -4.22 -8.76 21.33
C CYS A 503 -4.51 -7.82 20.14
N LEU A 504 -5.78 -7.52 19.89
CA LEU A 504 -6.19 -6.60 18.83
C LEU A 504 -5.75 -5.15 19.13
N ASP A 505 -5.92 -4.69 20.38
CA ASP A 505 -5.45 -3.38 20.83
C ASP A 505 -3.93 -3.25 20.71
N ALA A 506 -3.18 -4.28 21.14
CA ALA A 506 -1.72 -4.32 21.00
C ALA A 506 -1.27 -4.25 19.53
N LEU A 507 -2.01 -4.89 18.62
CA LEU A 507 -1.73 -4.82 17.19
C LEU A 507 -1.99 -3.42 16.63
N VAL A 508 -3.07 -2.76 17.03
CA VAL A 508 -3.37 -1.37 16.67
C VAL A 508 -2.28 -0.42 17.17
N ASP A 509 -1.88 -0.55 18.43
CA ASP A 509 -0.81 0.25 19.03
C ASP A 509 0.51 0.04 18.30
N TYR A 510 0.86 -1.21 17.99
CA TYR A 510 2.03 -1.55 17.20
C TYR A 510 2.01 -0.89 15.84
N LEU A 511 0.90 -0.98 15.10
CA LEU A 511 0.76 -0.34 13.78
C LEU A 511 0.91 1.19 13.86
N GLY A 512 0.82 1.80 15.04
CA GLY A 512 1.19 3.19 15.30
C GLY A 512 2.70 3.52 15.26
N PHE A 513 3.61 2.57 14.97
CA PHE A 513 5.07 2.78 15.03
C PHE A 513 5.57 3.95 14.18
N TRP A 514 6.67 4.60 14.58
CA TRP A 514 7.23 5.72 13.79
C TRP A 514 8.33 5.22 12.86
N CYS A 515 8.24 5.55 11.56
CA CYS A 515 9.33 5.37 10.60
C CYS A 515 9.46 6.67 9.77
N PRO A 516 10.66 7.29 9.69
CA PRO A 516 10.86 8.49 8.88
C PRO A 516 10.57 8.24 7.40
N GLY A 517 9.83 9.14 6.76
CA GLY A 517 9.42 9.01 5.35
C GLY A 517 8.14 8.18 5.15
N GLU A 518 7.84 7.28 6.09
CA GLU A 518 6.71 6.34 5.97
C GLU A 518 5.51 6.78 6.80
N HIS A 519 4.47 7.22 6.09
CA HIS A 519 3.34 7.94 6.68
C HIS A 519 1.98 7.40 6.27
N ASP A 520 1.96 6.32 5.49
CA ASP A 520 0.74 5.75 4.94
C ASP A 520 -0.14 5.06 5.99
N ASP A 521 -1.36 4.72 5.58
CA ASP A 521 -2.20 3.77 6.29
C ASP A 521 -1.50 2.43 6.43
N ARG A 522 -1.91 1.67 7.44
CA ARG A 522 -1.24 0.42 7.78
C ARG A 522 -2.23 -0.65 8.08
N THR A 523 -2.19 -1.71 7.30
CA THR A 523 -3.02 -2.89 7.47
C THR A 523 -2.16 -4.12 7.57
N LEU A 524 -2.43 -4.94 8.57
CA LEU A 524 -1.77 -6.22 8.79
C LEU A 524 -2.82 -7.26 9.14
N LEU A 525 -2.83 -8.36 8.38
CA LEU A 525 -3.65 -9.53 8.60
C LEU A 525 -2.76 -10.76 8.72
N MET A 526 -2.98 -11.54 9.77
CA MET A 526 -2.18 -12.72 10.08
C MET A 526 -3.08 -13.91 10.37
N ILE A 527 -2.96 -14.94 9.54
CA ILE A 527 -3.56 -16.25 9.74
C ILE A 527 -2.54 -17.14 10.42
N GLN A 528 -2.94 -17.78 11.51
CA GLN A 528 -2.13 -18.75 12.23
C GLN A 528 -2.83 -20.08 12.25
N THR A 529 -2.06 -21.13 11.95
CA THR A 529 -2.54 -22.49 12.06
C THR A 529 -2.07 -23.11 13.37
N GLU A 530 -2.93 -23.91 13.98
CA GLU A 530 -2.56 -24.72 15.14
C GLU A 530 -1.61 -25.83 14.68
N ARG A 531 -0.58 -26.12 15.48
CA ARG A 531 0.12 -27.39 15.35
C ARG A 531 -0.72 -28.45 16.05
N VAL A 532 -0.93 -29.58 15.40
CA VAL A 532 -1.47 -30.75 16.09
C VAL A 532 -0.33 -31.25 16.99
N GLU A 533 -0.53 -31.23 18.31
CA GLU A 533 0.42 -31.77 19.29
C GLU A 533 0.45 -33.29 19.31
#